data_AF-A0A7X7QS72-F1
#
_entry.id   AF-A0A7X7QS72-F1
#
_cell.length_a   1.000
_cell.length_b   1.000
_cell.length_c   1.000
_cell.angle_alpha   90.00
_cell.angle_beta   90.00
_cell.angle_gamma   90.00
#
_symmetry.space_group_name_H-M   'P 1'
#
loop_
_entity.id
_entity.type
_entity.pdbx_description
1 polymer ?
#
loop_
_entity_poly.entity_id
_entity_poly.type
_entity_poly.pdbx_seq_one_letter_code
_entity_poly.pdbx_strand_id
1 'polypeptide(L)' 'VQAPAMGASQRMVVAPGREAEGIIHQPGGQSGHPLSPFWGAGHEDWVSGRPSPFLPGPARHSLVLEGR' A
#
# COMPACT_ATOMS: atom_id res chain seq x y z
N VAL A 1 8.31 2.93 17.03
CA VAL A 1 7.81 4.31 17.23
C VAL A 1 6.41 4.40 16.65
N GLN A 2 5.41 4.45 17.53
CA GLN A 2 4.01 4.79 17.23
C GLN A 2 3.52 5.63 18.41
N ALA A 3 3.03 6.83 18.13
CA ALA A 3 2.46 7.80 19.06
C ALA A 3 1.36 8.57 18.33
N PRO A 4 0.39 9.19 19.03
CA PRO A 4 -0.77 9.83 18.39
C PRO A 4 -0.42 10.85 17.29
N ALA A 5 0.73 11.54 17.41
CA ALA A 5 1.20 12.54 16.46
C ALA A 5 2.43 12.11 15.65
N MET A 6 2.93 10.88 15.82
CA MET A 6 4.17 10.44 15.18
C MET A 6 4.21 8.92 15.03
N GLY A 7 4.51 8.44 13.83
CA GLY A 7 4.66 7.03 13.57
C GLY A 7 5.35 6.79 12.24
N ALA A 8 5.71 5.53 11.99
CA ALA A 8 6.17 5.12 10.68
C ALA A 8 5.05 5.33 9.64
N SER A 9 5.37 6.05 8.57
CA SER A 9 4.47 6.26 7.42
C SER A 9 4.40 5.05 6.50
N GLN A 10 5.43 4.21 6.52
CA GLN A 10 5.56 3.03 5.67
C GLN A 10 6.54 2.03 6.27
N ARG A 11 6.39 0.74 5.92
CA ARG A 11 7.39 -0.30 6.09
C ARG A 11 7.57 -1.02 4.75
N MET A 12 8.77 -1.01 4.19
CA MET A 12 9.05 -1.55 2.85
C MET A 12 10.41 -2.26 2.85
N VAL A 13 10.45 -3.44 2.25
CA VAL A 13 11.68 -4.22 2.06
C VAL A 13 11.60 -4.88 0.70
N VAL A 14 12.59 -4.66 -0.15
CA VAL A 14 12.66 -5.21 -1.50
C VAL A 14 14.13 -5.34 -1.92
N ALA A 15 14.43 -6.33 -2.77
CA ALA A 15 15.74 -6.50 -3.38
C ALA A 15 15.59 -6.62 -4.91
N PRO A 16 16.55 -6.11 -5.70
CA PRO A 16 16.52 -6.25 -7.16
C PRO A 16 16.42 -7.71 -7.60
N GLY A 17 15.47 -8.01 -8.49
CA GLY A 17 15.21 -9.37 -9.00
C GLY A 17 14.45 -10.29 -8.04
N ARG A 18 14.02 -9.78 -6.86
CA ARG A 18 13.22 -10.50 -5.86
C ARG A 18 12.01 -9.69 -5.41
N GLU A 19 11.47 -8.86 -6.29
CA GLU A 19 10.34 -7.97 -6.01
C GLU A 19 9.09 -8.73 -5.55
N ALA A 20 8.89 -9.95 -6.04
CA ALA A 20 7.78 -10.83 -5.66
C ALA A 20 7.84 -11.29 -4.19
N GLU A 21 9.02 -11.25 -3.56
CA GLU A 21 9.22 -11.57 -2.14
C GLU A 21 9.25 -10.31 -1.26
N GLY A 22 9.18 -9.13 -1.88
CA GLY A 22 9.19 -7.86 -1.19
C GLY A 22 7.88 -7.60 -0.46
N ILE A 23 7.95 -6.67 0.50
CA ILE A 23 6.78 -6.17 1.22
C ILE A 23 6.64 -4.65 1.08
N ILE A 24 5.40 -4.17 1.08
CA ILE A 24 5.07 -2.76 1.24
C ILE A 24 3.84 -2.61 2.14
N HIS A 25 3.97 -1.79 3.18
CA HIS A 25 2.96 -1.63 4.23
C HIS A 25 2.80 -0.18 4.62
N GLN A 26 1.54 0.26 4.76
CA GLN A 26 1.20 1.61 5.20
C GLN A 26 0.14 1.55 6.32
N PRO A 27 0.14 2.52 7.24
CA PRO A 27 -0.84 2.61 8.32
C PRO A 27 -2.25 2.90 7.84
N GLY A 28 -2.44 3.30 6.59
CA GLY A 28 -3.73 3.43 5.93
C GLY A 28 -3.61 2.93 4.49
N GLY A 29 -4.69 3.00 3.74
CA GLY A 29 -4.67 2.67 2.32
C GLY A 29 -4.19 3.82 1.45
N GLN A 30 -4.09 3.54 0.14
CA GLN A 30 -3.50 4.45 -0.85
C GLN A 30 -4.38 5.65 -1.24
N SER A 31 -5.57 5.78 -0.66
CA SER A 31 -6.46 6.91 -0.91
C SER A 31 -6.66 7.75 0.35
N GLY A 32 -6.51 9.07 0.24
CA GLY A 32 -6.84 10.00 1.32
C GLY A 32 -8.33 10.27 1.49
N HIS A 33 -9.19 9.76 0.60
CA HIS A 33 -10.62 10.07 0.60
C HIS A 33 -11.42 9.06 1.45
N PRO A 34 -12.10 9.47 2.55
CA PRO A 34 -12.75 8.53 3.48
C PRO A 34 -13.79 7.58 2.87
N LEU A 35 -14.45 7.99 1.79
CA LEU A 35 -15.42 7.13 1.06
C LEU A 35 -14.78 6.18 0.04
N SER A 36 -13.47 6.27 -0.17
CA SER A 36 -12.77 5.39 -1.11
C SER A 36 -12.67 3.98 -0.52
N PRO A 37 -12.91 2.91 -1.31
CA PRO A 37 -12.63 1.55 -0.87
C PRO A 37 -11.13 1.32 -0.58
N PHE A 38 -10.26 2.25 -0.99
CA PHE A 38 -8.82 2.22 -0.77
C PHE A 38 -8.35 3.09 0.39
N TRP A 39 -9.25 3.67 1.21
CA TRP A 39 -8.85 4.54 2.33
C TRP A 39 -8.21 3.78 3.49
N GLY A 40 -8.77 2.64 3.86
CA GLY A 40 -8.28 1.78 4.95
C GLY A 40 -7.71 0.45 4.47
N ALA A 41 -7.55 0.26 3.16
CA ALA A 41 -7.09 -1.00 2.57
C ALA A 41 -5.71 -1.38 3.12
N GLY A 42 -5.60 -2.55 3.75
CA GLY A 42 -4.36 -3.04 4.37
C GLY A 42 -4.11 -2.55 5.81
N HIS A 43 -5.00 -1.76 6.40
CA HIS A 43 -4.83 -1.27 7.78
C HIS A 43 -4.77 -2.41 8.81
N GLU A 44 -5.58 -3.46 8.64
CA GLU A 44 -5.56 -4.62 9.56
C GLU A 44 -4.21 -5.36 9.51
N ASP A 45 -3.63 -5.50 8.31
CA ASP A 45 -2.31 -6.09 8.13
C ASP A 45 -1.24 -5.23 8.80
N TRP A 46 -1.33 -3.90 8.70
CA TRP A 46 -0.47 -2.97 9.43
C TRP A 46 -0.53 -3.17 10.95
N VAL A 47 -1.75 -3.23 11.51
CA VAL A 47 -1.97 -3.40 12.96
C VAL A 47 -1.44 -4.75 13.45
N SER A 48 -1.66 -5.81 12.68
CA SER A 48 -1.25 -7.17 13.02
C SER A 48 0.20 -7.51 12.63
N GLY A 49 0.86 -6.64 11.86
CA GLY A 49 2.21 -6.86 11.35
C GLY A 49 2.32 -7.95 10.28
N ARG A 50 1.20 -8.36 9.64
CA ARG A 50 1.18 -9.38 8.58
C ARG A 50 1.72 -8.81 7.28
N PRO A 51 2.67 -9.42 6.56
CA PRO A 51 3.25 -8.79 5.36
C PRO A 51 2.23 -8.62 4.21
N SER A 52 2.14 -7.43 3.63
CA SER A 52 1.48 -7.23 2.31
C SER A 52 2.50 -7.28 1.17
N PRO A 53 2.16 -7.87 0.01
CA PRO A 53 3.05 -7.96 -1.14
C PRO A 53 3.51 -6.60 -1.66
N PHE A 54 4.79 -6.48 -2.01
CA PHE A 54 5.34 -5.27 -2.65
C PHE A 54 4.75 -5.02 -4.04
N LEU A 55 4.60 -6.08 -4.84
CA LEU A 55 4.04 -5.97 -6.18
C LEU A 55 2.53 -5.72 -6.12
N PRO A 56 2.00 -4.87 -7.02
CA PRO A 56 0.56 -4.71 -7.12
C PRO A 56 -0.09 -6.00 -7.61
N GLY A 57 -1.35 -6.20 -7.22
CA GLY A 57 -2.19 -7.22 -7.84
C GLY A 57 -2.57 -6.87 -9.28
N PRO A 58 -3.44 -7.67 -9.91
CA PRO A 58 -3.93 -7.41 -11.26
C PRO A 58 -4.54 -6.01 -11.39
N ALA A 59 -4.32 -5.38 -12.55
CA ALA A 59 -4.89 -4.07 -12.85
C ALA A 59 -6.43 -4.14 -12.78
N ARG A 60 -7.04 -3.23 -12.00
CA ARG A 60 -8.51 -3.14 -11.87
C ARG A 60 -9.14 -2.17 -12.86
N HIS A 61 -8.39 -1.18 -13.31
CA HIS A 61 -8.84 -0.13 -14.21
C HIS A 61 -7.76 0.12 -15.27
N SER A 62 -8.19 0.39 -16.50
CA SER A 62 -7.33 0.81 -17.60
C SER A 62 -7.80 2.17 -18.08
N LEU A 63 -6.85 3.08 -18.34
CA LEU A 63 -7.12 4.38 -18.92
C LEU A 63 -6.39 4.46 -20.26
N VAL A 64 -7.15 4.63 -21.34
CA VAL A 64 -6.60 4.91 -22.67
C VAL A 64 -6.70 6.41 -22.90
N LEU A 65 -5.57 7.04 -23.18
CA LEU A 65 -5.50 8.45 -23.50
C LEU A 65 -5.32 8.59 -25.01
N GLU A 66 -6.21 9.33 -25.65
CA GLU A 66 -6.09 9.69 -27.05
C GLU A 66 -5.58 11.13 -27.15
N GLY A 67 -4.50 11.31 -27.90
CA GLY A 67 -4.01 12.64 -28.28
C GLY A 67 -5.05 13.33 -29.15
N ARG A 68 -5.11 14.65 -29.04
CA ARG A 68 -5.90 15.47 -29.96
C ARG A 68 -5.13 15.74 -31.24
#